data_AF-A0A9E1ZY60-F1
#
_entry.id   AF-A0A9E1ZY60-F1
#
_cell.length_a   1.000
_cell.length_b   1.000
_cell.length_c   1.000
_cell.angle_alpha   90.00
_cell.angle_beta   90.00
_cell.angle_gamma   90.00
#
_symmetry.space_group_name_H-M   'P 1'
#
loop_
_entity.id
_entity.type
_entity.pdbx_description
1 polymer ?
#
loop_
_entity_poly.entity_id
_entity_poly.type
_entity_poly.pdbx_seq_one_letter_code
_entity_poly.pdbx_strand_id
1 'polypeptide(L)' 'MKINLADKIGGFIGVTMVTVFVLGIAYSISKGAAGFWGGLPFWCVSVPIIGLAIYDYWDTCLRKK' A
#
# COMPACT_ATOMS: atom_id res chain seq x y z
N MET A 1 -2.18 17.06 -17.42
CA MET A 1 -2.40 15.65 -17.77
C MET A 1 -3.89 15.38 -17.62
N LYS A 2 -4.60 15.00 -18.68
CA LYS A 2 -6.01 14.61 -18.54
C LYS A 2 -6.02 13.19 -17.98
N ILE A 3 -6.33 13.05 -16.69
CA ILE A 3 -6.50 11.74 -16.04
C ILE A 3 -7.79 11.13 -16.61
N ASN A 4 -7.68 9.97 -17.26
CA ASN A 4 -8.81 9.24 -17.81
C ASN A 4 -9.34 8.22 -16.79
N LEU A 5 -10.51 7.65 -17.06
CA LEU A 5 -11.08 6.59 -16.22
C LEU A 5 -10.14 5.37 -16.09
N ALA A 6 -9.38 5.06 -17.15
CA ALA A 6 -8.39 3.99 -17.16
C ALA A 6 -7.26 4.22 -16.14
N ASP A 7 -6.74 5.45 -16.02
CA ASP A 7 -5.69 5.79 -15.06
C ASP A 7 -6.19 5.65 -13.61
N LYS A 8 -7.44 6.05 -13.38
CA LYS A 8 -8.08 5.95 -12.08
C LYS A 8 -8.34 4.50 -11.65
N ILE A 9 -8.74 3.64 -12.59
CA ILE A 9 -8.94 2.20 -12.36
C ILE A 9 -7.58 1.51 -12.19
N GLY A 10 -6.62 1.81 -13.05
CA GLY A 10 -5.26 1.27 -12.99
C GLY A 10 -4.56 1.60 -11.68
N GLY A 11 -4.63 2.87 -11.25
CA GLY A 11 -4.10 3.30 -9.96
C GLY A 11 -4.79 2.61 -8.78
N PHE A 12 -6.11 2.41 -8.84
CA PHE A 12 -6.85 1.72 -7.78
C PHE A 12 -6.45 0.24 -7.67
N ILE A 13 -6.33 -0.45 -8.81
CA ILE A 13 -5.86 -1.84 -8.86
C ILE A 13 -4.42 -1.91 -8.32
N GLY A 14 -3.54 -1.00 -8.74
CA GLY A 14 -2.16 -0.94 -8.27
C GLY A 14 -2.04 -0.79 -6.76
N VAL A 15 -2.75 0.19 -6.17
CA VAL A 15 -2.75 0.40 -4.70
C VAL A 15 -3.31 -0.82 -3.98
N THR A 16 -4.39 -1.41 -4.49
CA THR A 16 -4.99 -2.61 -3.88
C THR A 16 -4.00 -3.78 -3.89
N MET A 17 -3.31 -4.00 -5.01
CA MET A 17 -2.35 -5.10 -5.17
C MET A 17 -1.13 -4.93 -4.26
N VAL A 18 -0.58 -3.71 -4.18
CA VAL A 18 0.52 -3.37 -3.26
C VAL A 18 0.10 -3.54 -1.81
N THR A 19 -1.11 -3.09 -1.46
CA THR A 19 -1.63 -3.19 -0.08
C THR A 19 -1.77 -4.65 0.34
N VAL A 20 -2.38 -5.51 -0.49
CA VAL A 20 -2.54 -6.93 -0.21
C VAL A 20 -1.18 -7.63 -0.10
N PHE A 21 -0.24 -7.30 -0.99
CA PHE A 21 1.11 -7.85 -0.96
C PHE A 21 1.86 -7.50 0.32
N VAL A 22 1.91 -6.21 0.67
CA VAL A 22 2.63 -5.71 1.85
C VAL A 22 2.03 -6.28 3.14
N LEU A 23 0.70 -6.30 3.27
CA LEU A 23 0.02 -6.90 4.42
C LEU A 23 0.22 -8.42 4.48
N GLY A 24 0.25 -9.11 3.34
CA GLY A 24 0.54 -10.53 3.26
C GLY A 24 1.95 -10.88 3.76
N ILE A 25 2.96 -10.08 3.40
CA ILE A 25 4.31 -10.20 3.94
C ILE A 25 4.32 -9.91 5.45
N ALA A 26 3.66 -8.83 5.89
CA ALA A 26 3.62 -8.45 7.30
C ALA A 26 3.03 -9.56 8.17
N TYR A 27 1.92 -10.14 7.71
CA TYR A 27 1.26 -11.26 8.38
C TYR A 27 2.15 -12.51 8.41
N SER A 28 2.80 -12.84 7.29
CA SER A 28 3.68 -14.00 7.19
C SER A 28 4.91 -13.90 8.09
N ILE A 29 5.51 -12.72 8.23
CA ILE A 29 6.63 -12.48 9.15
C ILE A 29 6.18 -12.55 10.62
N SER A 30 5.01 -11.99 10.91
CA SER A 30 4.47 -11.93 12.29
C SER A 30 4.04 -13.31 12.81
N LYS A 31 3.46 -14.16 11.95
CA LYS A 31 3.03 -15.53 12.29
C LYS A 31 4.15 -16.57 12.13
N GLY A 32 5.11 -16.31 11.26
CA GLY A 32 6.17 -17.24 10.89
C GLY A 32 7.49 -16.92 11.60
N ALA A 33 8.38 -16.21 10.88
CA ALA A 33 9.83 -16.23 11.12
C ALA A 33 10.31 -15.50 12.40
N ALA A 34 9.62 -14.46 12.85
CA ALA A 34 10.15 -13.56 13.88
C ALA A 34 9.26 -13.44 15.13
N GLY A 35 8.09 -14.10 15.12
CA GLY A 35 7.05 -13.94 16.13
C GLY A 35 6.46 -12.53 16.15
N PHE A 36 5.56 -12.25 17.11
CA PHE A 36 4.86 -10.97 17.19
C PHE A 36 5.82 -9.78 17.37
N TRP A 37 6.82 -9.93 18.23
CA TRP A 37 7.81 -8.88 18.53
C TRP A 37 8.77 -8.59 17.37
N GLY A 38 9.13 -9.61 16.59
CA GLY A 38 9.96 -9.41 15.39
C GLY A 38 9.18 -8.92 14.18
N GLY A 39 7.87 -9.18 14.12
CA GLY A 39 6.97 -8.61 13.11
C GLY A 39 6.62 -7.14 13.36
N LEU A 40 6.62 -6.68 14.61
CA LEU A 40 6.26 -5.32 14.99
C LEU A 40 7.07 -4.20 14.29
N PRO A 41 8.42 -4.27 14.16
CA PRO A 41 9.16 -3.28 13.38
C PRO A 41 8.78 -3.29 11.89
N PHE A 42 8.42 -4.44 11.32
CA PHE A 42 7.94 -4.53 9.94
C PHE A 42 6.58 -3.85 9.78
N TRP A 43 5.69 -3.97 10.76
CA TRP A 43 4.41 -3.26 10.79
C TRP A 43 4.59 -1.73 10.87
N CYS A 44 5.57 -1.26 11.64
CA CYS A 44 5.90 0.18 11.72
C CYS A 44 6.33 0.77 10.37
N VAL A 45 6.90 -0.04 9.46
CA VAL A 45 7.33 0.41 8.13
C VAL A 45 6.24 0.17 7.08
N SER A 46 5.48 -0.93 7.19
CA SER A 46 4.44 -1.28 6.21
C SER A 46 3.27 -0.30 6.21
N VAL A 47 2.84 0.17 7.38
CA VAL A 47 1.74 1.14 7.54
C VAL A 47 2.02 2.47 6.82
N PRO A 48 3.17 3.16 7.03
CA PRO A 48 3.45 4.40 6.31
C PRO A 48 3.65 4.18 4.81
N ILE A 49 4.18 3.04 4.36
CA ILE A 49 4.29 2.72 2.92
C ILE A 49 2.90 2.62 2.27
N ILE A 50 1.96 1.93 2.91
CA ILE A 50 0.58 1.83 2.42
C ILE A 50 -0.07 3.23 2.40
N GLY A 51 0.17 4.04 3.44
CA GLY A 51 -0.30 5.43 3.50
C GLY A 51 0.24 6.27 2.36
N LEU A 52 1.53 6.15 2.02
CA LEU A 52 2.15 6.84 0.89
C LEU A 52 1.63 6.34 -0.47
N ALA A 53 1.38 5.05 -0.62
CA ALA A 53 0.80 4.50 -1.85
C ALA A 53 -0.63 5.01 -2.09
N ILE A 54 -1.43 5.12 -1.03
CA ILE A 54 -2.77 5.72 -1.09
C ILE A 54 -2.66 7.22 -1.38
N TYR A 55 -1.71 7.91 -0.74
CA TYR A 55 -1.48 9.33 -0.97
C TYR A 55 -1.05 9.62 -2.41
N ASP A 56 -0.17 8.81 -3.00
CA ASP A 56 0.26 8.93 -4.39
C ASP A 56 -0.90 8.76 -5.37
N TYR A 57 -1.77 7.76 -5.12
CA TYR A 57 -3.00 7.59 -5.89
C TYR A 57 -3.94 8.79 -5.76
N TRP A 58 -4.07 9.35 -4.56
CA TRP A 58 -4.89 10.52 -4.33
C TRP A 58 -4.31 11.77 -5.02
N ASP A 59 -3.00 12.02 -4.90
CA ASP A 59 -2.31 13.15 -5.52
C ASP A 59 -2.38 13.10 -7.05
N THR A 60 -2.18 11.91 -7.61
CA THR A 60 -2.11 11.71 -9.07
C THR A 60 -3.48 11.63 -9.72
N CYS A 61 -4.44 10.90 -9.11
CA CYS A 61 -5.72 10.58 -9.77
C CYS A 61 -6.92 11.40 -9.27
N LEU A 62 -6.85 11.98 -8.06
CA LEU A 62 -8.00 12.63 -7.41
C LEU A 62 -7.77 14.12 -7.11
N ARG A 63 -6.53 14.54 -6.86
CA ARG A 63 -6.21 15.93 -6.58
C ARG A 63 -6.40 16.74 -7.87
N LYS A 64 -7.40 17.62 -7.85
CA LYS A 64 -7.56 18.63 -8.90
C LYS A 64 -6.36 19.59 -8.81
N LYS A 65 -5.53 19.61 -9.84
CA LYS A 65 -4.62 20.73 -10.11
C LYS A 65 -5.41 21.93 -10.61
#